data_AF-A0A8K0KAE3-F1
#
_entry.id   AF-A0A8K0KAE3-F1
#
_cell.length_a   1.000
_cell.length_b   1.000
_cell.length_c   1.000
_cell.angle_alpha   90.00
_cell.angle_beta   90.00
_cell.angle_gamma   90.00
#
_symmetry.space_group_name_H-M   'P 1'
#
loop_
_entity.id
_entity.type
_entity.pdbx_description
1 polymer ?
#
loop_
_entity_poly.entity_id
_entity_poly.type
_entity_poly.pdbx_seq_one_letter_code
_entity_poly.pdbx_strand_id
1 'polypeptide(L)'
;MLTQLKFPRSKELATQQPGLITPTMLVRWASKQGHLIIRSVSTGSPNFSKKTCLYDFHVENGGKMVDFAGYLLPVNYSSLGIAASHVHTRTCCSLFDVSHMAQTKIYGKDRVSFIESLTTADIQGLGINQAQLSVLTNDNGGIIDDLIITNASETYLFVVSNASRREVVRNLFEGTLEKGGGKMDVRIEMAGDDKALLALQGPESARVLGPLLDVDFSKLTFMTSTEAKVAGVPDCRVSRLGYTGEDGVEISAPAEGARTIAEALLTSKNGNVKLAGLGARDSLRLEAGLCLYGMDMDEETTPVEASLAWLVRKRRRLEQGFPGAGIIVSQIKGGVNRKRVGLRSEGPPARHGTEVHDEEGTKIGVITSGCPSPSLGYNIAMAYVNSAFAKIYGFNRFISYRIVATYAACLVLHIAACTQFLTAVIRKYNNEKYQTWVNIDNLWDKSTIHSYIYALHRGTSLALGGNFLQTEAVTEGETVLAILTRVAGALTIAVFIGHCVHIISSAHRSKRESADKMKRQLQSYLADKRIPSKLKNKVFKYFDFHYPETYYEQSHVEKAISKSLLQMAIEPCETFCLNREDFMEVVHPDSALWQNIAAEAELRMERLERLEQQRWRAAFHGNVYEDDSDT
;
A
#
# COMPACT_ATOMS: atom_id res chain seq x y z
N MET A 1 -22.27 -30.73 49.47
CA MET A 1 -22.48 -31.68 50.58
C MET A 1 -21.27 -32.62 50.62
N LEU A 2 -20.45 -32.49 51.68
CA LEU A 2 -19.62 -33.53 52.32
C LEU A 2 -18.61 -34.31 51.42
N THR A 3 -17.30 -34.45 51.71
CA THR A 3 -16.54 -34.24 52.94
C THR A 3 -15.03 -34.26 52.66
N GLN A 4 -14.30 -33.70 53.62
CA GLN A 4 -12.86 -33.50 53.77
C GLN A 4 -12.00 -34.77 53.82
N LEU A 5 -10.68 -34.61 53.69
CA LEU A 5 -9.60 -35.11 54.59
C LEU A 5 -8.24 -34.58 54.07
N LYS A 6 -7.71 -33.45 54.58
CA LYS A 6 -6.75 -33.24 55.70
C LYS A 6 -5.33 -33.81 55.52
N PHE A 7 -4.38 -32.86 55.57
CA PHE A 7 -2.90 -32.91 55.59
C PHE A 7 -2.29 -33.74 56.74
N PRO A 8 -0.94 -33.90 56.73
CA PRO A 8 -0.18 -33.25 57.80
C PRO A 8 1.07 -32.46 57.36
N ARG A 9 1.37 -31.43 58.17
CA ARG A 9 2.59 -30.59 58.18
C ARG A 9 3.62 -31.13 59.19
N SER A 10 4.91 -30.95 58.91
CA SER A 10 5.98 -30.62 59.89
C SER A 10 7.26 -30.26 59.12
N LYS A 11 7.74 -29.00 59.15
CA LYS A 11 8.64 -28.32 60.12
C LYS A 11 10.15 -28.48 59.83
N GLU A 12 10.70 -27.40 59.27
CA GLU A 12 11.96 -26.64 59.53
C GLU A 12 13.31 -27.27 59.95
N LEU A 13 14.34 -26.48 59.57
CA LEU A 13 15.78 -26.43 59.89
C LEU A 13 16.72 -27.29 59.01
N ALA A 14 17.88 -26.83 58.54
CA ALA A 14 18.49 -25.51 58.36
C ALA A 14 19.81 -25.69 57.55
N THR A 15 20.26 -24.62 56.88
CA THR A 15 21.67 -24.27 56.57
C THR A 15 22.57 -25.23 55.76
N GLN A 16 22.89 -24.85 54.51
CA GLN A 16 24.26 -24.48 54.04
C GLN A 16 24.28 -24.29 52.50
N GLN A 17 24.78 -23.14 52.03
CA GLN A 17 25.16 -22.82 50.64
C GLN A 17 26.59 -23.35 50.33
N PRO A 18 27.17 -23.19 49.12
CA PRO A 18 26.64 -23.32 47.75
C PRO A 18 27.57 -24.22 46.87
N GLY A 19 27.10 -24.72 45.72
CA GLY A 19 28.02 -25.35 44.75
C GLY A 19 27.35 -26.04 43.56
N LEU A 20 27.72 -25.59 42.36
CA LEU A 20 27.39 -26.15 41.04
C LEU A 20 27.57 -27.68 40.99
N ILE A 21 26.52 -28.39 40.57
CA ILE A 21 26.65 -29.71 39.93
C ILE A 21 25.65 -29.78 38.76
N THR A 22 26.18 -29.79 37.54
CA THR A 22 25.50 -30.27 36.33
C THR A 22 25.30 -31.78 36.41
N PRO A 23 24.25 -32.35 35.79
CA PRO A 23 24.42 -33.68 35.23
C PRO A 23 23.89 -33.83 33.81
N THR A 24 24.86 -34.09 32.95
CA THR A 24 24.78 -34.80 31.68
C THR A 24 24.12 -36.18 31.85
N MET A 25 23.27 -36.53 30.88
CA MET A 25 22.99 -37.87 30.35
C MET A 25 22.81 -39.07 31.30
N LEU A 26 21.60 -39.64 31.28
CA LEU A 26 21.43 -41.10 31.28
C LEU A 26 20.45 -41.49 30.17
N VAL A 27 20.98 -42.04 29.08
CA VAL A 27 20.20 -42.73 28.03
C VAL A 27 20.26 -44.22 28.32
N ARG A 28 19.09 -44.88 28.39
CA ARG A 28 18.95 -46.31 28.09
C ARG A 28 17.70 -46.54 27.24
N TRP A 29 17.91 -47.37 26.23
CA TRP A 29 17.11 -47.61 25.03
C TRP A 29 16.16 -48.80 25.23
N ALA A 30 14.92 -48.72 24.74
CA ALA A 30 14.22 -49.83 24.08
C ALA A 30 12.93 -49.33 23.37
N SER A 31 12.79 -49.79 22.13
CA SER A 31 11.89 -49.39 21.05
C SER A 31 10.43 -49.86 21.16
N LYS A 32 9.47 -49.13 20.56
CA LYS A 32 8.82 -49.44 19.25
C LYS A 32 7.58 -48.55 19.05
N GLN A 33 7.57 -47.87 17.90
CA GLN A 33 6.41 -47.26 17.21
C GLN A 33 5.49 -46.32 18.01
N GLY A 34 5.74 -45.03 17.83
CA GLY A 34 4.84 -43.94 18.18
C GLY A 34 5.62 -42.64 18.11
N HIS A 35 5.45 -41.86 17.03
CA HIS A 35 6.05 -40.53 16.93
C HIS A 35 5.43 -39.63 18.00
N LEU A 36 6.10 -39.54 19.16
CA LEU A 36 5.77 -38.57 20.18
C LEU A 36 6.29 -37.21 19.70
N ILE A 37 5.40 -36.35 19.23
CA ILE A 37 5.72 -34.95 18.96
C ILE A 37 5.96 -34.29 20.31
N ILE A 38 7.23 -34.19 20.72
CA ILE A 38 7.64 -33.35 21.85
C ILE A 38 7.48 -31.90 21.38
N ARG A 39 6.41 -31.25 21.83
CA ARG A 39 6.35 -29.78 21.84
C ARG A 39 7.42 -29.30 22.80
N SER A 40 8.54 -28.79 22.28
CA SER A 40 9.47 -28.02 23.09
C SER A 40 8.80 -26.70 23.45
N VAL A 41 8.20 -26.64 24.63
CA VAL A 41 8.05 -25.37 25.34
C VAL A 41 9.47 -25.01 25.75
N SER A 42 9.99 -23.88 25.27
CA SER A 42 11.24 -23.33 25.78
C SER A 42 11.11 -23.20 27.29
N THR A 43 11.79 -24.04 28.05
CA THR A 43 11.98 -23.85 29.48
C THR A 43 12.97 -22.71 29.66
N GLY A 44 12.50 -21.48 29.44
CA GLY A 44 13.11 -20.30 30.02
C GLY A 44 12.96 -20.37 31.54
N SER A 45 13.92 -19.79 32.26
CA SER A 45 13.77 -19.50 33.70
C SER A 45 12.40 -18.86 33.99
N PRO A 46 11.85 -18.92 35.22
CA PRO A 46 10.56 -18.32 35.54
C PRO A 46 10.66 -16.79 35.52
N ASN A 47 10.76 -16.22 34.32
CA ASN A 47 10.52 -14.81 34.08
C ASN A 47 9.01 -14.66 34.12
N PHE A 48 8.51 -14.04 35.18
CA PHE A 48 7.12 -13.63 35.24
C PHE A 48 6.88 -12.64 34.09
N SER A 49 6.14 -13.10 33.07
CA SER A 49 5.75 -12.24 31.97
C SER A 49 4.95 -11.04 32.49
N LYS A 50 5.33 -9.86 32.04
CA LYS A 50 4.73 -8.59 32.46
C LYS A 50 3.31 -8.47 31.93
N LYS A 51 2.49 -7.69 32.63
CA LYS A 51 1.13 -7.35 32.19
C LYS A 51 1.15 -5.92 31.63
N THR A 52 0.41 -5.67 30.56
CA THR A 52 0.11 -4.28 30.16
C THR A 52 -0.96 -3.70 31.07
N CYS A 53 -1.13 -2.38 31.07
CA CYS A 53 -2.22 -1.72 31.80
C CYS A 53 -3.62 -2.14 31.30
N LEU A 54 -3.71 -2.76 30.11
CA LEU A 54 -4.95 -3.30 29.54
C LEU A 54 -5.12 -4.81 29.76
N TYR A 55 -4.28 -5.47 30.55
CA TYR A 55 -4.36 -6.92 30.73
C TYR A 55 -5.75 -7.39 31.19
N ASP A 56 -6.31 -6.78 32.25
CA ASP A 56 -7.63 -7.18 32.76
C ASP A 56 -8.74 -6.86 31.75
N PHE A 57 -8.63 -5.72 31.05
CA PHE A 57 -9.53 -5.36 29.95
C PHE A 57 -9.51 -6.42 28.83
N HIS A 58 -8.35 -6.98 28.47
CA HIS A 58 -8.28 -8.05 27.49
C HIS A 58 -8.97 -9.32 27.96
N VAL A 59 -8.75 -9.72 29.22
CA VAL A 59 -9.37 -10.92 29.80
C VAL A 59 -10.90 -10.77 29.83
N GLU A 60 -11.41 -9.61 30.25
CA GLU A 60 -12.84 -9.29 30.26
C GLU A 60 -13.45 -9.38 28.85
N ASN A 61 -12.71 -8.98 27.82
CA ASN A 61 -13.15 -9.03 26.42
C ASN A 61 -12.84 -10.37 25.72
N GLY A 62 -12.53 -11.43 26.48
CA GLY A 62 -12.31 -12.78 25.94
C GLY A 62 -11.00 -12.96 25.19
N GLY A 63 -9.99 -12.13 25.52
CA GLY A 63 -8.63 -12.24 25.00
C GLY A 63 -7.93 -13.51 25.47
N LYS A 64 -7.41 -14.29 24.53
CA LYS A 64 -6.58 -15.46 24.82
C LYS A 64 -5.13 -15.01 25.02
N MET A 65 -4.73 -14.89 26.28
CA MET A 65 -3.41 -14.35 26.65
C MET A 65 -2.30 -15.37 26.37
N VAL A 66 -1.21 -14.90 25.76
CA VAL A 66 0.02 -15.67 25.52
C VAL A 66 1.23 -14.83 25.93
N ASP A 67 2.33 -15.51 26.26
CA ASP A 67 3.62 -14.86 26.41
C ASP A 67 4.14 -14.43 25.04
N PHE A 68 4.38 -13.13 24.89
CA PHE A 68 4.99 -12.54 23.71
C PHE A 68 5.98 -11.47 24.13
N ALA A 69 7.26 -11.69 23.83
CA ALA A 69 8.36 -10.78 24.19
C ALA A 69 8.40 -10.40 25.69
N GLY A 70 8.04 -11.33 26.58
CA GLY A 70 8.03 -11.10 28.03
C GLY A 70 6.81 -10.33 28.53
N TYR A 71 5.75 -10.20 27.71
CA TYR A 71 4.47 -9.62 28.07
C TYR A 71 3.32 -10.61 27.81
N LEU A 72 2.30 -10.60 28.67
CA LEU A 72 1.04 -11.30 28.42
C LEU A 72 0.14 -10.44 27.54
N LEU A 73 -0.09 -10.91 26.31
CA LEU A 73 -0.88 -10.20 25.30
C LEU A 73 -1.88 -11.14 24.61
N PRO A 74 -3.01 -10.63 24.10
CA PRO A 74 -4.02 -11.45 23.45
C PRO A 74 -3.55 -11.90 22.05
N VAL A 75 -3.46 -13.22 21.82
CA VAL A 75 -3.20 -13.76 20.46
C VAL A 75 -4.42 -13.61 19.55
N ASN A 76 -5.61 -13.76 20.13
CA ASN A 76 -6.91 -13.56 19.51
C ASN A 76 -7.96 -13.27 20.59
N TYR A 77 -9.16 -12.87 20.16
CA TYR A 77 -10.32 -12.70 21.04
C TYR A 77 -11.39 -13.74 20.69
N SER A 78 -12.20 -14.14 21.68
CA SER A 78 -13.27 -15.13 21.48
C SER A 78 -14.33 -14.68 20.48
N SER A 79 -14.54 -13.37 20.34
CA SER A 79 -15.51 -12.76 19.43
C SER A 79 -15.15 -12.92 17.95
N LEU A 80 -13.86 -13.09 17.62
CA LEU A 80 -13.40 -13.14 16.24
C LEU A 80 -12.09 -13.93 16.09
N GLY A 81 -12.11 -14.94 15.22
CA GLY A 81 -10.90 -15.71 14.88
C GLY A 81 -9.83 -14.86 14.19
N ILE A 82 -8.59 -15.38 14.08
CA ILE A 82 -7.44 -14.64 13.52
C ILE A 82 -7.71 -14.17 12.08
N ALA A 83 -8.13 -15.09 11.19
CA ALA A 83 -8.38 -14.75 9.79
C ALA A 83 -9.53 -13.74 9.62
N ALA A 84 -10.59 -13.85 10.43
CA ALA A 84 -11.70 -12.91 10.40
C ALA A 84 -11.30 -11.54 10.98
N SER A 85 -10.44 -11.50 12.01
CA SER A 85 -9.90 -10.25 12.57
C SER A 85 -9.00 -9.53 11.58
N HIS A 86 -8.20 -10.29 10.83
CA HIS A 86 -7.41 -9.77 9.73
C HIS A 86 -8.30 -9.09 8.67
N VAL A 87 -9.31 -9.81 8.15
CA VAL A 87 -10.24 -9.25 7.15
C VAL A 87 -10.97 -8.04 7.70
N HIS A 88 -11.41 -8.10 8.97
CA HIS A 88 -12.07 -6.98 9.63
C HIS A 88 -11.17 -5.73 9.69
N THR A 89 -9.87 -5.90 9.95
CA THR A 89 -8.91 -4.77 9.93
C THR A 89 -8.81 -4.17 8.52
N ARG A 90 -8.78 -5.01 7.48
CA ARG A 90 -8.73 -4.59 6.06
C ARG A 90 -9.98 -3.84 5.60
N THR A 91 -11.15 -4.24 6.07
CA THR A 91 -12.43 -3.71 5.56
C THR A 91 -13.06 -2.64 6.45
N CYS A 92 -12.72 -2.63 7.75
CA CYS A 92 -13.33 -1.76 8.76
C CYS A 92 -12.24 -1.09 9.59
N CYS A 93 -12.16 -1.41 10.88
CA CYS A 93 -11.13 -0.93 11.78
C CYS A 93 -10.95 -1.88 12.97
N SER A 94 -9.71 -2.03 13.43
CA SER A 94 -9.37 -2.84 14.59
C SER A 94 -8.46 -2.10 15.55
N LEU A 95 -8.66 -2.38 16.84
CA LEU A 95 -7.86 -1.85 17.94
C LEU A 95 -6.90 -2.94 18.45
N PHE A 96 -5.63 -2.62 18.48
CA PHE A 96 -4.55 -3.48 18.99
C PHE A 96 -3.91 -2.83 20.22
N ASP A 97 -3.65 -3.63 21.26
CA ASP A 97 -2.77 -3.22 22.35
C ASP A 97 -1.32 -3.50 21.97
N VAL A 98 -0.55 -2.42 21.79
CA VAL A 98 0.88 -2.45 21.49
C VAL A 98 1.71 -1.81 22.60
N SER A 99 1.16 -1.76 23.83
CA SER A 99 1.80 -1.13 25.01
C SER A 99 3.08 -1.84 25.48
N HIS A 100 3.38 -3.03 24.96
CA HIS A 100 4.65 -3.72 25.19
C HIS A 100 5.84 -3.01 24.52
N MET A 101 5.60 -2.22 23.46
CA MET A 101 6.64 -1.47 22.76
C MET A 101 7.35 -0.49 23.71
N ALA A 102 8.65 -0.30 23.53
CA ALA A 102 9.43 0.61 24.36
C ALA A 102 9.27 2.04 23.82
N GLN A 103 8.80 2.95 24.67
CA GLN A 103 8.63 4.36 24.33
C GLN A 103 9.73 5.16 25.02
N THR A 104 10.46 5.98 24.28
CA THR A 104 11.61 6.74 24.80
C THR A 104 11.50 8.20 24.37
N LYS A 105 11.71 9.14 25.30
CA LYS A 105 11.88 10.56 25.00
C LYS A 105 13.36 10.93 25.14
N ILE A 106 13.87 11.69 24.18
CA ILE A 106 15.28 12.11 24.14
C ILE A 106 15.33 13.63 24.03
N TYR A 107 15.87 14.28 25.05
CA TYR A 107 15.95 15.73 25.21
C TYR A 107 17.39 16.21 25.05
N GLY A 108 17.56 17.54 25.08
CA GLY A 108 18.86 18.21 25.05
C GLY A 108 19.21 18.74 23.67
N LYS A 109 20.17 19.66 23.60
CA LYS A 109 20.56 20.31 22.33
C LYS A 109 21.22 19.34 21.36
N ASP A 110 21.87 18.29 21.87
CA ASP A 110 22.65 17.35 21.07
C ASP A 110 21.83 16.11 20.65
N ARG A 111 20.54 16.02 21.05
CA ARG A 111 19.65 14.86 20.83
C ARG A 111 19.59 14.36 19.38
N VAL A 112 19.60 15.29 18.41
CA VAL A 112 19.54 14.96 16.98
C VAL A 112 20.85 14.30 16.56
N SER A 113 21.98 14.92 16.86
CA SER A 113 23.31 14.38 16.53
C SER A 113 23.58 13.04 17.23
N PHE A 114 23.13 12.89 18.48
CA PHE A 114 23.21 11.66 19.24
C PHE A 114 22.45 10.52 18.56
N ILE A 115 21.18 10.72 18.22
CA ILE A 115 20.39 9.69 17.54
C ILE A 115 20.92 9.40 16.13
N GLU A 116 21.35 10.40 15.38
CA GLU A 116 21.95 10.17 14.07
C GLU A 116 23.24 9.36 14.13
N SER A 117 24.03 9.51 15.20
CA SER A 117 25.24 8.72 15.39
C SER A 117 24.98 7.21 15.50
N LEU A 118 23.72 6.80 15.72
CA LEU A 118 23.32 5.40 15.90
C LEU A 118 22.39 4.89 14.80
N THR A 119 21.77 5.78 14.00
CA THR A 119 20.72 5.40 13.05
C THR A 119 21.01 5.79 11.61
N THR A 120 20.31 5.12 10.69
CA THR A 120 20.39 5.38 9.25
C THR A 120 19.49 6.53 8.76
N ALA A 121 18.67 7.10 9.66
CA ALA A 121 17.73 8.17 9.36
C ALA A 121 18.37 9.56 9.37
N ASP A 122 17.75 10.47 8.62
CA ASP A 122 18.06 11.90 8.62
C ASP A 122 17.06 12.58 9.55
N ILE A 123 17.47 12.79 10.80
CA ILE A 123 16.65 13.40 11.87
C ILE A 123 16.75 14.91 11.83
N GLN A 124 17.90 15.45 11.42
CA GLN A 124 18.11 16.88 11.20
C GLN A 124 17.14 17.45 10.15
N GLY A 125 16.85 16.69 9.10
CA GLY A 125 15.88 17.05 8.07
C GLY A 125 14.41 16.80 8.45
N LEU A 126 14.14 16.25 9.64
CA LEU A 126 12.79 15.89 10.07
C LEU A 126 12.09 17.11 10.67
N GLY A 127 10.99 17.56 10.04
CA GLY A 127 10.19 18.66 10.57
C GLY A 127 9.57 18.31 11.93
N ILE A 128 9.20 19.33 12.71
CA ILE A 128 8.45 19.12 13.95
C ILE A 128 7.19 18.30 13.63
N ASN A 129 6.87 17.37 14.52
CA ASN A 129 5.77 16.43 14.41
C ASN A 129 5.86 15.46 13.24
N GLN A 130 6.98 15.39 12.53
CA GLN A 130 7.22 14.36 11.53
C GLN A 130 7.92 13.15 12.16
N ALA A 131 7.59 11.98 11.63
CA ALA A 131 8.14 10.71 12.04
C ALA A 131 8.88 10.05 10.88
N GLN A 132 9.81 9.16 11.21
CA GLN A 132 10.51 8.34 10.26
C GLN A 132 10.84 6.96 10.85
N LEU A 133 10.55 5.91 10.08
CA LEU A 133 11.08 4.58 10.35
C LEU A 133 12.59 4.57 10.12
N SER A 134 13.34 3.96 11.02
CA SER A 134 14.79 3.84 10.98
C SER A 134 15.23 2.49 11.52
N VAL A 135 16.53 2.22 11.40
CA VAL A 135 17.20 1.09 12.03
C VAL A 135 18.40 1.59 12.82
N LEU A 136 18.64 0.97 13.97
CA LEU A 136 19.91 1.00 14.69
C LEU A 136 20.80 -0.08 14.11
N THR A 137 22.05 0.26 13.84
CA THR A 137 23.02 -0.69 13.24
C THR A 137 24.23 -0.90 14.13
N ASN A 138 24.86 -2.07 13.98
CA ASN A 138 26.16 -2.37 14.59
C ASN A 138 27.32 -2.06 13.61
N ASP A 139 28.56 -2.21 14.07
CA ASP A 139 29.76 -1.92 13.26
C ASP A 139 29.89 -2.80 12.01
N ASN A 140 29.24 -3.96 11.99
CA ASN A 140 29.18 -4.87 10.84
C ASN A 140 28.01 -4.52 9.88
N GLY A 141 27.23 -3.49 10.18
CA GLY A 141 26.08 -3.05 9.40
C GLY A 141 24.80 -3.88 9.62
N GLY A 142 24.82 -4.81 10.58
CA GLY A 142 23.65 -5.58 10.97
C GLY A 142 22.65 -4.77 11.80
N ILE A 143 21.38 -5.17 11.81
CA ILE A 143 20.29 -4.41 12.43
C ILE A 143 20.17 -4.81 13.92
N ILE A 144 20.41 -3.87 14.82
CA ILE A 144 20.23 -4.04 16.27
C ILE A 144 18.76 -3.96 16.67
N ASP A 145 18.04 -3.04 16.03
CA ASP A 145 16.60 -2.84 16.19
C ASP A 145 16.06 -1.98 15.03
N ASP A 146 14.79 -2.11 14.70
CA ASP A 146 14.04 -1.13 13.92
C ASP A 146 13.12 -0.31 14.82
N LEU A 147 12.94 0.97 14.51
CA LEU A 147 12.24 1.90 15.37
C LEU A 147 11.69 3.10 14.61
N ILE A 148 10.65 3.71 15.17
CA ILE A 148 10.10 4.97 14.66
C ILE A 148 10.65 6.12 15.49
N ILE A 149 11.23 7.13 14.83
CA ILE A 149 11.73 8.36 15.44
C ILE A 149 10.83 9.49 14.99
N THR A 150 10.27 10.21 15.96
CA THR A 150 9.45 11.40 15.74
C THR A 150 10.19 12.62 16.30
N ASN A 151 10.33 13.67 15.48
CA ASN A 151 10.75 14.98 15.98
C ASN A 151 9.56 15.64 16.69
N ALA A 152 9.28 15.20 17.91
CA ALA A 152 8.03 15.48 18.61
C ALA A 152 7.82 16.97 18.93
N SER A 153 8.89 17.72 19.15
CA SER A 153 8.87 19.17 19.39
C SER A 153 10.27 19.76 19.25
N GLU A 154 10.41 21.07 19.47
CA GLU A 154 11.71 21.73 19.59
C GLU A 154 12.55 21.23 20.78
N THR A 155 11.97 20.49 21.71
CA THR A 155 12.63 20.10 22.96
C THR A 155 13.00 18.63 23.04
N TYR A 156 12.32 17.73 22.30
CA TYR A 156 12.60 16.31 22.36
C TYR A 156 12.26 15.51 21.10
N LEU A 157 12.94 14.38 20.95
CA LEU A 157 12.59 13.29 20.04
C LEU A 157 11.76 12.26 20.79
N PHE A 158 10.76 11.68 20.13
CA PHE A 158 9.99 10.55 20.65
C PHE A 158 10.29 9.31 19.82
N VAL A 159 10.75 8.25 20.47
CA VAL A 159 11.23 7.02 19.84
C VAL A 159 10.41 5.84 20.32
N VAL A 160 9.91 5.02 19.39
CA VAL A 160 9.23 3.76 19.69
C VAL A 160 10.03 2.60 19.11
N SER A 161 10.50 1.70 19.96
CA SER A 161 11.38 0.57 19.61
C SER A 161 10.79 -0.78 20.05
N ASN A 162 11.33 -1.90 19.55
CA ASN A 162 10.75 -3.22 19.81
C ASN A 162 10.83 -3.60 21.29
N ALA A 163 9.76 -4.25 21.78
CA ALA A 163 9.67 -4.71 23.16
C ALA A 163 10.83 -5.64 23.58
N SER A 164 11.18 -6.59 22.71
CA SER A 164 12.27 -7.56 22.93
C SER A 164 13.66 -6.92 22.95
N ARG A 165 13.79 -5.68 22.45
CA ARG A 165 15.05 -4.95 22.32
C ARG A 165 15.18 -3.80 23.31
N ARG A 166 14.20 -3.61 24.18
CA ARG A 166 14.16 -2.54 25.20
C ARG A 166 15.47 -2.43 26.00
N GLU A 167 15.99 -3.55 26.51
CA GLU A 167 17.23 -3.55 27.31
C GLU A 167 18.47 -3.25 26.46
N VAL A 168 18.53 -3.84 25.26
CA VAL A 168 19.66 -3.66 24.35
C VAL A 168 19.75 -2.21 23.87
N VAL A 169 18.61 -1.61 23.50
CA VAL A 169 18.53 -0.20 23.10
C VAL A 169 18.90 0.71 24.27
N ARG A 170 18.47 0.40 25.50
CA ARG A 170 18.87 1.15 26.69
C ARG A 170 20.38 1.14 26.89
N ASN A 171 20.98 -0.03 26.92
CA ASN A 171 22.41 -0.19 27.11
C ASN A 171 23.22 0.47 25.98
N LEU A 172 22.72 0.41 24.75
CA LEU A 172 23.33 1.10 23.61
C LEU A 172 23.30 2.62 23.80
N PHE A 173 22.16 3.17 24.21
CA PHE A 173 22.01 4.60 24.43
C PHE A 173 22.89 5.09 25.59
N GLU A 174 22.80 4.43 26.75
CA GLU A 174 23.60 4.75 27.93
C GLU A 174 25.10 4.64 27.65
N GLY A 175 25.54 3.53 27.06
CA GLY A 175 26.95 3.33 26.69
C GLY A 175 27.47 4.34 25.66
N THR A 176 26.60 4.86 24.78
CA THR A 176 26.96 5.92 23.84
C THR A 176 27.17 7.25 24.55
N LEU A 177 26.33 7.58 25.54
CA LEU A 177 26.50 8.76 26.38
C LEU A 177 27.76 8.70 27.24
N GLU A 178 28.04 7.53 27.82
CA GLU A 178 29.26 7.29 28.61
C GLU A 178 30.53 7.46 27.76
N LYS A 179 30.56 6.89 26.55
CA LYS A 179 31.66 7.09 25.59
C LYS A 179 31.84 8.56 25.19
N GLY A 180 30.76 9.34 25.18
CA GLY A 180 30.78 10.79 24.98
C GLY A 180 31.45 11.57 26.13
N GLY A 181 31.77 10.92 27.25
CA GLY A 181 32.47 11.52 28.39
C GLY A 181 31.69 12.64 29.08
N GLY A 182 30.36 12.57 29.06
CA GLY A 182 29.48 13.60 29.65
C GLY A 182 29.46 14.94 28.92
N LYS A 183 30.05 15.04 27.72
CA LYS A 183 30.11 16.29 26.94
C LYS A 183 28.84 16.57 26.13
N MET A 184 28.01 15.55 25.91
CA MET A 184 26.76 15.66 25.18
C MET A 184 25.65 16.13 26.13
N ASP A 185 24.94 17.19 25.75
CA ASP A 185 23.69 17.57 26.39
C ASP A 185 22.55 16.73 25.80
N VAL A 186 22.39 15.55 26.39
CA VAL A 186 21.34 14.58 26.08
C VAL A 186 20.79 13.99 27.37
N ARG A 187 19.47 13.97 27.49
CA ARG A 187 18.75 13.29 28.58
C ARG A 187 17.74 12.31 27.99
N ILE A 188 17.73 11.08 28.50
CA ILE A 188 16.88 10.00 27.99
C ILE A 188 15.88 9.62 29.08
N GLU A 189 14.61 9.59 28.71
CA GLU A 189 13.51 9.09 29.55
C GLU A 189 12.85 7.91 28.84
N MET A 190 13.06 6.69 29.34
CA MET A 190 12.32 5.53 28.88
C MET A 190 11.04 5.38 29.71
N ALA A 191 9.90 5.29 29.04
CA ALA A 191 8.61 5.11 29.70
C ALA A 191 8.57 3.77 30.45
N GLY A 192 8.00 3.81 31.65
CA GLY A 192 7.73 2.63 32.45
C GLY A 192 6.36 2.04 32.13
N ASP A 193 5.72 1.47 33.15
CA ASP A 193 4.36 0.93 33.05
C ASP A 193 3.28 2.02 33.17
N ASP A 194 3.69 3.30 33.22
CA ASP A 194 2.85 4.51 33.32
C ASP A 194 2.33 5.00 31.96
N LYS A 195 2.77 4.39 30.85
CA LYS A 195 2.31 4.69 29.49
C LYS A 195 1.75 3.46 28.79
N ALA A 196 0.69 3.68 28.02
CA ALA A 196 0.11 2.73 27.08
C ALA A 196 0.43 3.12 25.64
N LEU A 197 0.29 2.17 24.72
CA LEU A 197 0.32 2.42 23.28
C LEU A 197 -0.78 1.59 22.60
N LEU A 198 -1.73 2.29 21.99
CA LEU A 198 -2.88 1.69 21.31
C LEU A 198 -2.74 1.91 19.80
N ALA A 199 -2.96 0.88 18.98
CA ALA A 199 -2.97 1.04 17.53
C ALA A 199 -4.39 0.83 16.99
N LEU A 200 -4.98 1.88 16.43
CA LEU A 200 -6.26 1.83 15.73
C LEU A 200 -5.99 1.80 14.22
N GLN A 201 -6.25 0.66 13.58
CA GLN A 201 -5.78 0.34 12.24
C GLN A 201 -6.95 -0.07 11.35
N GLY A 202 -6.97 0.37 10.09
CA GLY A 202 -8.01 0.09 9.11
C GLY A 202 -8.57 1.36 8.44
N PRO A 203 -9.26 1.21 7.30
CA PRO A 203 -9.77 2.34 6.50
C PRO A 203 -10.76 3.26 7.23
N GLU A 204 -11.41 2.80 8.31
CA GLU A 204 -12.33 3.65 9.09
C GLU A 204 -11.66 4.40 10.25
N SER A 205 -10.35 4.21 10.48
CA SER A 205 -9.63 4.76 11.65
C SER A 205 -9.79 6.27 11.80
N ALA A 206 -9.63 7.04 10.72
CA ALA A 206 -9.82 8.49 10.71
C ALA A 206 -11.24 8.91 11.12
N ARG A 207 -12.26 8.22 10.59
CA ARG A 207 -13.68 8.48 10.85
C ARG A 207 -14.05 8.18 12.30
N VAL A 208 -13.46 7.13 12.86
CA VAL A 208 -13.65 6.70 14.25
C VAL A 208 -12.97 7.63 15.22
N LEU A 209 -11.69 7.95 15.00
CA LEU A 209 -10.89 8.71 15.96
C LEU A 209 -11.16 10.21 15.91
N GLY A 210 -11.39 10.79 14.71
CA GLY A 210 -11.53 12.24 14.54
C GLY A 210 -12.48 12.92 15.54
N PRO A 211 -13.71 12.40 15.77
CA PRO A 211 -14.66 12.98 16.74
C PRO A 211 -14.23 12.86 18.22
N LEU A 212 -13.23 12.04 18.53
CA LEU A 212 -12.69 11.85 19.88
C LEU A 212 -11.46 12.74 20.14
N LEU A 213 -10.97 13.46 19.13
CA LEU A 213 -9.83 14.37 19.26
C LEU A 213 -10.28 15.80 19.52
N ASP A 214 -9.46 16.54 20.27
CA ASP A 214 -9.57 18.00 20.41
C ASP A 214 -8.78 18.76 19.32
N VAL A 215 -8.19 18.05 18.38
CA VAL A 215 -7.45 18.58 17.23
C VAL A 215 -8.04 18.10 15.90
N ASP A 216 -7.79 18.86 14.84
CA ASP A 216 -8.25 18.53 13.49
C ASP A 216 -7.46 17.36 12.89
N PHE A 217 -8.09 16.19 12.81
CA PHE A 217 -7.49 14.97 12.26
C PHE A 217 -7.01 15.15 10.80
N SER A 218 -7.66 16.00 9.99
CA SER A 218 -7.30 16.18 8.58
C SER A 218 -5.88 16.75 8.38
N LYS A 219 -5.33 17.39 9.42
CA LYS A 219 -3.94 17.90 9.42
C LYS A 219 -2.91 16.80 9.68
N LEU A 220 -3.34 15.65 10.20
CA LEU A 220 -2.49 14.52 10.51
C LEU A 220 -2.33 13.65 9.25
N THR A 221 -1.24 13.86 8.52
CA THR A 221 -0.88 13.06 7.34
C THR A 221 0.00 11.86 7.72
N PHE A 222 0.20 10.92 6.78
CA PHE A 222 1.03 9.74 7.03
C PHE A 222 2.44 10.13 7.53
N MET A 223 2.93 9.44 8.57
CA MET A 223 4.20 9.72 9.24
C MET A 223 4.27 11.11 9.89
N THR A 224 3.13 11.61 10.36
CA THR A 224 3.08 12.79 11.24
C THR A 224 2.40 12.44 12.57
N SER A 225 2.69 13.22 13.60
CA SER A 225 2.14 13.09 14.94
C SER A 225 1.59 14.41 15.46
N THR A 226 0.77 14.36 16.50
CA THR A 226 0.37 15.54 17.26
C THR A 226 0.17 15.17 18.71
N GLU A 227 0.35 16.14 19.61
CA GLU A 227 -0.21 16.04 20.96
C GLU A 227 -1.69 16.44 20.91
N ALA A 228 -2.53 15.73 21.65
CA ALA A 228 -3.97 15.92 21.69
C ALA A 228 -4.57 15.32 22.97
N LYS A 229 -5.80 15.70 23.27
CA LYS A 229 -6.69 14.91 24.12
C LYS A 229 -7.42 13.88 23.27
N VAL A 230 -7.54 12.65 23.79
CA VAL A 230 -8.26 11.56 23.11
C VAL A 230 -9.37 11.08 24.03
N ALA A 231 -10.62 11.22 23.60
CA ALA A 231 -11.81 10.90 24.42
C ALA A 231 -11.76 11.58 25.81
N GLY A 232 -11.25 12.82 25.85
CA GLY A 232 -11.07 13.59 27.09
C GLY A 232 -9.81 13.26 27.89
N VAL A 233 -9.08 12.18 27.57
CA VAL A 233 -7.82 11.83 28.24
C VAL A 233 -6.70 12.76 27.75
N PRO A 234 -6.00 13.47 28.66
CA PRO A 234 -4.92 14.38 28.30
C PRO A 234 -3.60 13.67 27.98
N ASP A 235 -2.61 14.45 27.57
CA ASP A 235 -1.21 14.04 27.37
C ASP A 235 -1.02 12.82 26.46
N CYS A 236 -1.84 12.77 25.41
CA CYS A 236 -1.74 11.75 24.38
C CYS A 236 -0.93 12.26 23.19
N ARG A 237 -0.09 11.38 22.61
CA ARG A 237 0.50 11.60 21.27
C ARG A 237 -0.16 10.66 20.28
N VAL A 238 -0.79 11.24 19.27
CA VAL A 238 -1.43 10.52 18.16
C VAL A 238 -0.51 10.59 16.95
N SER A 239 -0.10 9.43 16.42
CA SER A 239 0.80 9.33 15.26
C SER A 239 0.10 8.56 14.15
N ARG A 240 -0.03 9.13 12.94
CA ARG A 240 -0.67 8.45 11.79
C ARG A 240 0.34 7.58 11.06
N LEU A 241 0.46 6.36 11.57
CA LEU A 241 1.36 5.32 11.14
C LEU A 241 0.85 3.97 11.65
N GLY A 242 1.47 2.88 11.22
CA GLY A 242 1.05 1.56 11.65
C GLY A 242 1.84 0.41 11.03
N TYR A 243 1.52 -0.79 11.51
CA TYR A 243 2.22 -2.02 11.18
C TYR A 243 1.31 -3.04 10.47
N THR A 244 0.29 -2.56 9.76
CA THR A 244 -0.74 -3.42 9.15
C THR A 244 -0.78 -3.31 7.62
N GLY A 245 -0.26 -2.23 7.04
CA GLY A 245 -0.45 -1.89 5.62
C GLY A 245 -1.77 -1.16 5.33
N GLU A 246 -2.62 -0.96 6.33
CA GLU A 246 -3.77 -0.06 6.25
C GLU A 246 -3.42 1.35 6.72
N ASP A 247 -4.32 2.31 6.47
CA ASP A 247 -4.34 3.56 7.22
C ASP A 247 -4.61 3.30 8.71
N GLY A 248 -4.18 4.20 9.57
CA GLY A 248 -4.28 4.01 11.01
C GLY A 248 -3.44 4.98 11.81
N VAL A 249 -3.62 4.88 13.12
CA VAL A 249 -2.93 5.70 14.10
C VAL A 249 -2.44 4.85 15.26
N GLU A 250 -1.36 5.30 15.88
CA GLU A 250 -0.91 4.88 17.21
C GLU A 250 -1.12 6.00 18.22
N ILE A 251 -1.64 5.66 19.39
CA ILE A 251 -2.00 6.58 20.46
C ILE A 251 -1.17 6.20 21.68
N SER A 252 -0.12 6.98 21.94
CA SER A 252 0.61 6.94 23.21
C SER A 252 -0.21 7.72 24.23
N ALA A 253 -0.56 7.10 25.35
CA ALA A 253 -1.44 7.70 26.37
C ALA A 253 -0.96 7.37 27.79
N PRO A 254 -1.35 8.16 28.81
CA PRO A 254 -1.24 7.73 30.21
C PRO A 254 -1.93 6.37 30.42
N ALA A 255 -1.28 5.47 31.17
CA ALA A 255 -1.80 4.12 31.42
C ALA A 255 -3.21 4.13 32.05
N GLU A 256 -3.48 5.08 32.95
CA GLU A 256 -4.77 5.28 33.61
C GLU A 256 -5.92 5.61 32.64
N GLY A 257 -5.63 6.30 31.53
CA GLY A 257 -6.62 6.68 30.53
C GLY A 257 -6.75 5.69 29.38
N ALA A 258 -5.87 4.68 29.29
CA ALA A 258 -5.83 3.75 28.17
C ALA A 258 -7.13 2.96 28.02
N ARG A 259 -7.72 2.52 29.13
CA ARG A 259 -9.00 1.80 29.13
C ARG A 259 -10.14 2.68 28.62
N THR A 260 -10.21 3.93 29.07
CA THR A 260 -11.20 4.91 28.62
C THR A 260 -11.12 5.14 27.11
N ILE A 261 -9.91 5.30 26.57
CA ILE A 261 -9.71 5.46 25.12
C ILE A 261 -10.16 4.20 24.38
N ALA A 262 -9.77 3.01 24.85
CA ALA A 262 -10.14 1.74 24.22
C ALA A 262 -11.66 1.53 24.18
N GLU A 263 -12.36 1.77 25.30
CA GLU A 263 -13.82 1.65 25.38
C GLU A 263 -14.53 2.69 24.49
N ALA A 264 -14.04 3.93 24.45
CA ALA A 264 -14.59 4.97 23.58
C ALA A 264 -14.45 4.62 22.09
N LEU A 265 -13.31 4.02 21.70
CA LEU A 265 -13.10 3.55 20.34
C LEU A 265 -14.00 2.38 19.98
N LEU A 266 -14.13 1.38 20.85
CA LEU A 266 -14.97 0.19 20.61
C LEU A 266 -16.46 0.51 20.55
N THR A 267 -16.91 1.52 21.29
CA THR A 267 -18.32 1.93 21.35
C THR A 267 -18.66 3.07 20.37
N SER A 268 -17.68 3.51 19.57
CA SER A 268 -17.88 4.58 18.59
C SER A 268 -18.96 4.22 17.58
N LYS A 269 -19.94 5.13 17.40
CA LYS A 269 -20.98 4.99 16.36
C LYS A 269 -20.47 5.35 14.96
N ASN A 270 -19.24 5.86 14.87
CA ASN A 270 -18.62 6.32 13.63
C ASN A 270 -17.76 5.25 12.95
N GLY A 271 -17.91 3.98 13.31
CA GLY A 271 -17.23 2.86 12.65
C GLY A 271 -17.49 1.54 13.34
N ASN A 272 -17.02 0.45 12.75
CA ASN A 272 -17.11 -0.88 13.34
C ASN A 272 -15.74 -1.29 13.86
N VAL A 273 -15.43 -0.87 15.08
CA VAL A 273 -14.13 -1.18 15.71
C VAL A 273 -14.23 -2.49 16.46
N LYS A 274 -13.26 -3.38 16.24
CA LYS A 274 -13.11 -4.62 17.02
C LYS A 274 -11.70 -4.78 17.56
N LEU A 275 -11.58 -5.44 18.70
CA LEU A 275 -10.28 -5.85 19.21
C LEU A 275 -9.64 -6.90 18.29
N ALA A 276 -8.35 -6.76 18.05
CA ALA A 276 -7.56 -7.72 17.28
C ALA A 276 -6.24 -8.04 18.00
N GLY A 277 -5.85 -9.31 17.94
CA GLY A 277 -4.71 -9.84 18.68
C GLY A 277 -3.45 -10.03 17.82
N LEU A 278 -2.40 -10.56 18.44
CA LEU A 278 -1.09 -10.78 17.81
C LEU A 278 -1.16 -11.61 16.51
N GLY A 279 -2.05 -12.61 16.44
CA GLY A 279 -2.16 -13.43 15.23
C GLY A 279 -2.65 -12.66 14.00
N ALA A 280 -3.60 -11.73 14.20
CA ALA A 280 -4.05 -10.86 13.11
C ALA A 280 -2.95 -9.86 12.73
N ARG A 281 -2.27 -9.29 13.73
CA ARG A 281 -1.14 -8.37 13.51
C ARG A 281 -0.03 -9.02 12.67
N ASP A 282 0.35 -10.26 12.97
CA ASP A 282 1.41 -10.97 12.25
C ASP A 282 1.03 -11.33 10.80
N SER A 283 -0.24 -11.66 10.53
CA SER A 283 -0.69 -11.88 9.14
C SER A 283 -0.81 -10.58 8.34
N LEU A 284 -1.29 -9.49 8.96
CA LEU A 284 -1.42 -8.18 8.30
C LEU A 284 -0.06 -7.60 7.89
N ARG A 285 0.92 -7.63 8.80
CA ARG A 285 2.28 -7.14 8.53
C ARG A 285 2.97 -7.97 7.45
N LEU A 286 2.76 -9.29 7.45
CA LEU A 286 3.39 -10.20 6.51
C LEU A 286 2.88 -9.95 5.08
N GLU A 287 1.57 -9.77 4.93
CA GLU A 287 0.98 -9.35 3.64
C GLU A 287 1.49 -7.99 3.17
N ALA A 288 1.69 -7.04 4.09
CA ALA A 288 2.20 -5.71 3.79
C ALA A 288 3.71 -5.68 3.49
N GLY A 289 4.41 -6.81 3.60
CA GLY A 289 5.85 -6.87 3.33
C GLY A 289 6.74 -6.40 4.49
N LEU A 290 6.16 -6.15 5.67
CA LEU A 290 6.84 -5.56 6.83
C LEU A 290 7.64 -6.61 7.62
N CYS A 291 8.85 -6.23 8.04
CA CYS A 291 9.78 -7.09 8.78
C CYS A 291 9.41 -7.19 10.25
N LEU A 292 9.64 -8.35 10.85
CA LEU A 292 9.59 -8.57 12.30
C LEU A 292 11.00 -8.85 12.83
N TYR A 293 11.46 -8.07 13.81
CA TYR A 293 12.76 -8.29 14.45
C TYR A 293 12.84 -9.68 15.10
N GLY A 294 13.98 -10.36 14.94
CA GLY A 294 14.21 -11.71 15.42
C GLY A 294 13.65 -12.81 14.51
N MET A 295 12.90 -12.44 13.46
CA MET A 295 12.40 -13.36 12.45
C MET A 295 12.93 -13.01 11.06
N ASP A 296 12.67 -11.79 10.60
CA ASP A 296 13.05 -11.33 9.26
C ASP A 296 14.30 -10.44 9.26
N MET A 297 14.77 -10.01 10.43
CA MET A 297 15.97 -9.21 10.59
C MET A 297 16.55 -9.40 11.99
N ASP A 298 17.87 -9.26 12.07
CA ASP A 298 18.68 -9.43 13.28
C ASP A 298 20.03 -8.72 13.09
N GLU A 299 20.92 -8.88 14.08
CA GLU A 299 22.24 -8.26 14.12
C GLU A 299 23.23 -8.83 13.07
N GLU A 300 22.86 -9.90 12.37
CA GLU A 300 23.63 -10.49 11.26
C GLU A 300 23.09 -10.06 9.88
N THR A 301 21.96 -9.36 9.87
CA THR A 301 21.24 -8.99 8.66
C THR A 301 21.37 -7.50 8.41
N THR A 302 21.91 -7.12 7.26
CA THR A 302 22.04 -5.73 6.86
C THR A 302 20.73 -5.15 6.31
N PRO A 303 20.52 -3.82 6.36
CA PRO A 303 19.36 -3.18 5.74
C PRO A 303 19.23 -3.47 4.23
N VAL A 304 20.34 -3.70 3.53
CA VAL A 304 20.30 -3.99 2.09
C VAL A 304 19.80 -5.41 1.82
N GLU A 305 20.29 -6.40 2.58
CA GLU A 305 19.80 -7.78 2.52
C GLU A 305 18.30 -7.85 2.84
N ALA A 306 17.86 -7.12 3.87
CA ALA A 306 16.45 -7.07 4.29
C ALA A 306 15.51 -6.34 3.31
N SER A 307 16.03 -5.85 2.17
CA SER A 307 15.29 -5.00 1.23
C SER A 307 14.79 -3.68 1.85
N LEU A 308 15.55 -3.15 2.81
CA LEU A 308 15.30 -1.92 3.58
C LEU A 308 16.30 -0.79 3.28
N ALA A 309 17.04 -0.87 2.17
CA ALA A 309 18.01 0.16 1.76
C ALA A 309 17.42 1.58 1.65
N TRP A 310 16.10 1.70 1.48
CA TRP A 310 15.36 2.96 1.45
C TRP A 310 15.32 3.69 2.80
N LEU A 311 15.58 2.99 3.91
CA LEU A 311 15.72 3.58 5.26
C LEU A 311 17.01 4.40 5.40
N VAL A 312 18.05 4.04 4.65
CA VAL A 312 19.33 4.77 4.66
C VAL A 312 19.16 6.06 3.86
N ARG A 313 18.99 7.19 4.55
CA ARG A 313 18.71 8.48 3.91
C ARG A 313 19.89 9.02 3.12
N LYS A 314 19.61 9.79 2.05
CA LYS A 314 20.61 10.26 1.09
C LYS A 314 21.78 10.98 1.76
N ARG A 315 21.50 11.92 2.68
CA ARG A 315 22.53 12.63 3.45
C ARG A 315 23.39 11.68 4.26
N ARG A 316 22.75 10.74 4.97
CA ARG A 316 23.44 9.72 5.78
C ARG A 316 24.32 8.78 4.95
N ARG A 317 23.93 8.45 3.70
CA ARG A 317 24.78 7.68 2.76
C ARG A 317 26.07 8.41 2.39
N LEU A 318 26.03 9.75 2.33
CA LEU A 318 27.19 10.56 1.99
C LEU A 318 28.12 10.74 3.18
N GLU A 319 27.55 11.09 4.34
CA GLU A 319 28.30 11.35 5.57
C GLU A 319 28.85 10.07 6.23
N GLN A 320 28.15 8.94 6.08
CA GLN A 320 28.52 7.66 6.68
C GLN A 320 28.75 7.71 8.20
N GLY A 321 28.05 8.62 8.89
CA GLY A 321 28.23 8.88 10.33
C GLY A 321 27.42 7.97 11.25
N PHE A 322 27.25 6.69 10.92
CA PHE A 322 26.54 5.69 11.74
C PHE A 322 27.26 4.32 11.65
N PRO A 323 27.06 3.40 12.60
CA PRO A 323 27.82 2.14 12.65
C PRO A 323 27.58 1.28 11.42
N GLY A 324 28.65 0.72 10.84
CA GLY A 324 28.58 -0.14 9.67
C GLY A 324 28.23 0.58 8.34
N ALA A 325 28.23 1.92 8.32
CA ALA A 325 27.89 2.70 7.13
C ALA A 325 28.71 2.34 5.89
N GLY A 326 30.01 2.07 6.03
CA GLY A 326 30.88 1.69 4.91
C GLY A 326 30.41 0.39 4.22
N ILE A 327 30.02 -0.62 5.01
CA ILE A 327 29.49 -1.89 4.51
C ILE A 327 28.16 -1.65 3.81
N ILE A 328 27.23 -0.97 4.49
CA ILE A 328 25.88 -0.72 3.98
C ILE A 328 25.90 0.09 2.69
N VAL A 329 26.69 1.17 2.63
CA VAL A 329 26.81 2.02 1.43
C VAL A 329 27.47 1.26 0.28
N SER A 330 28.46 0.41 0.56
CA SER A 330 29.05 -0.48 -0.44
C SER A 330 28.01 -1.45 -1.01
N GLN A 331 27.22 -2.10 -0.14
CA GLN A 331 26.14 -3.01 -0.54
C GLN A 331 25.03 -2.32 -1.35
N ILE A 332 24.69 -1.06 -1.03
CA ILE A 332 23.72 -0.29 -1.83
C ILE A 332 24.21 -0.12 -3.28
N LYS A 333 25.52 0.03 -3.50
CA LYS A 333 26.13 0.20 -4.83
C LYS A 333 26.39 -1.13 -5.54
N GLY A 334 26.93 -2.11 -4.82
CA GLY A 334 27.42 -3.38 -5.37
C GLY A 334 26.42 -4.54 -5.28
N GLY A 335 25.32 -4.38 -4.54
CA GLY A 335 24.38 -5.46 -4.24
C GLY A 335 24.84 -6.33 -3.07
N VAL A 336 24.10 -7.40 -2.83
CA VAL A 336 24.27 -8.36 -1.73
C VAL A 336 24.17 -9.79 -2.26
N ASN A 337 24.72 -10.77 -1.55
CA ASN A 337 24.69 -12.18 -1.96
C ASN A 337 23.37 -12.89 -1.61
N ARG A 338 22.67 -12.41 -0.59
CA ARG A 338 21.33 -12.88 -0.22
C ARG A 338 20.38 -11.70 -0.10
N LYS A 339 19.09 -11.92 -0.37
CA LYS A 339 18.07 -10.88 -0.32
C LYS A 339 16.73 -11.42 0.18
N ARG A 340 16.02 -10.60 0.96
CA ARG A 340 14.67 -10.91 1.42
C ARG A 340 13.67 -10.80 0.27
N VAL A 341 12.87 -11.83 0.08
CA VAL A 341 11.81 -11.93 -0.93
C VAL A 341 10.49 -12.42 -0.31
N GLY A 342 9.37 -12.08 -0.96
CA GLY A 342 8.07 -12.69 -0.69
C GLY A 342 7.86 -13.91 -1.59
N LEU A 343 7.30 -14.97 -1.03
CA LEU A 343 6.99 -16.23 -1.71
C LEU A 343 5.51 -16.56 -1.55
N ARG A 344 4.94 -17.17 -2.59
CA ARG A 344 3.67 -17.89 -2.51
C ARG A 344 3.97 -19.36 -2.30
N SER A 345 3.30 -19.99 -1.35
CA SER A 345 3.41 -21.43 -1.09
C SER A 345 2.15 -22.15 -1.55
N GLU A 346 2.34 -23.29 -2.20
CA GLU A 346 1.30 -24.31 -2.34
C GLU A 346 1.37 -25.25 -1.13
N GLY A 347 0.27 -25.93 -0.81
CA GLY A 347 0.21 -26.80 0.38
C GLY A 347 0.16 -26.03 1.70
N PRO A 348 0.57 -26.63 2.84
CA PRO A 348 0.52 -25.98 4.16
C PRO A 348 1.40 -24.72 4.24
N PRO A 349 1.09 -23.76 5.14
CA PRO A 349 1.93 -22.58 5.34
C PRO A 349 3.36 -22.97 5.74
N ALA A 350 4.33 -22.41 5.02
CA ALA A 350 5.74 -22.61 5.32
C ALA A 350 6.09 -22.03 6.70
N ARG A 351 6.99 -22.70 7.43
CA ARG A 351 7.39 -22.31 8.78
C ARG A 351 8.76 -21.67 8.78
N HIS A 352 9.02 -20.84 9.79
CA HIS A 352 10.35 -20.31 10.07
C HIS A 352 11.41 -21.43 10.07
N GLY A 353 12.55 -21.18 9.42
CA GLY A 353 13.67 -22.12 9.31
C GLY A 353 13.51 -23.19 8.23
N THR A 354 12.38 -23.24 7.53
CA THR A 354 12.20 -24.16 6.39
C THR A 354 13.15 -23.79 5.26
N GLU A 355 13.85 -24.77 4.70
CA GLU A 355 14.77 -24.53 3.58
C GLU A 355 14.01 -24.23 2.29
N VAL A 356 14.57 -23.35 1.47
CA VAL A 356 14.08 -23.08 0.11
C VAL A 356 15.04 -23.74 -0.87
N HIS A 357 14.52 -24.60 -1.72
CA HIS A 357 15.28 -25.35 -2.73
C HIS A 357 14.83 -24.90 -4.14
N ASP A 358 15.72 -24.98 -5.12
CA ASP A 358 15.37 -24.81 -6.53
C ASP A 358 14.78 -26.10 -7.14
N GLU A 359 14.47 -26.07 -8.44
CA GLU A 359 13.90 -27.21 -9.17
C GLU A 359 14.83 -28.43 -9.22
N GLU A 360 16.15 -28.22 -9.05
CA GLU A 360 17.17 -29.27 -9.03
C GLU A 360 17.39 -29.85 -7.62
N GLY A 361 16.71 -29.30 -6.60
CA GLY A 361 16.86 -29.70 -5.21
C GLY A 361 18.05 -29.04 -4.50
N THR A 362 18.65 -28.00 -5.09
CA THR A 362 19.74 -27.25 -4.46
C THR A 362 19.16 -26.22 -3.50
N LYS A 363 19.69 -26.18 -2.26
CA LYS A 363 19.30 -25.16 -1.28
C LYS A 363 19.70 -23.77 -1.74
N ILE A 364 18.71 -22.89 -1.93
CA ILE A 364 18.89 -21.50 -2.35
C ILE A 364 18.54 -20.48 -1.27
N GLY A 365 17.94 -20.90 -0.15
CA GLY A 365 17.54 -19.97 0.90
C GLY A 365 16.86 -20.61 2.12
N VAL A 366 16.25 -19.76 2.94
CA VAL A 366 15.51 -20.15 4.15
C VAL A 366 14.32 -19.23 4.38
N ILE A 367 13.19 -19.82 4.78
CA ILE A 367 11.97 -19.12 5.18
C ILE A 367 12.18 -18.44 6.52
N THR A 368 11.81 -17.16 6.62
CA THR A 368 11.83 -16.38 7.85
C THR A 368 10.46 -16.31 8.51
N SER A 369 9.42 -16.04 7.73
CA SER A 369 8.04 -15.89 8.20
C SER A 369 7.09 -16.55 7.22
N GLY A 370 5.99 -17.14 7.70
CA GLY A 370 4.99 -17.73 6.81
C GLY A 370 3.65 -17.95 7.50
N CYS A 371 2.57 -17.60 6.81
CA CYS A 371 1.21 -17.79 7.28
C CYS A 371 0.20 -17.87 6.12
N PRO A 372 -1.04 -18.35 6.36
CA PRO A 372 -2.13 -18.11 5.44
C PRO A 372 -2.38 -16.61 5.27
N SER A 373 -2.62 -16.15 4.03
CA SER A 373 -3.06 -14.78 3.74
C SER A 373 -4.58 -14.75 3.58
N PRO A 374 -5.34 -14.19 4.53
CA PRO A 374 -6.79 -14.06 4.40
C PRO A 374 -7.21 -13.14 3.25
N SER A 375 -6.42 -12.11 2.92
CA SER A 375 -6.75 -11.21 1.81
C SER A 375 -6.48 -11.82 0.43
N LEU A 376 -5.44 -12.64 0.28
CA LEU A 376 -5.05 -13.21 -1.01
C LEU A 376 -5.66 -14.61 -1.26
N GLY A 377 -6.11 -15.30 -0.20
CA GLY A 377 -6.73 -16.63 -0.29
C GLY A 377 -5.74 -17.78 -0.53
N TYR A 378 -4.44 -17.53 -0.37
CA TYR A 378 -3.38 -18.55 -0.45
C TYR A 378 -2.29 -18.31 0.60
N ASN A 379 -1.40 -19.28 0.77
CA ASN A 379 -0.32 -19.18 1.76
C ASN A 379 0.84 -18.34 1.23
N ILE A 380 1.37 -17.47 2.08
CA ILE A 380 2.49 -16.60 1.76
C ILE A 380 3.62 -16.79 2.77
N ALA A 381 4.82 -16.46 2.35
CA ALA A 381 6.01 -16.49 3.19
C ALA A 381 6.99 -15.38 2.82
N MET A 382 7.91 -15.09 3.72
CA MET A 382 9.13 -14.34 3.47
C MET A 382 10.33 -15.27 3.60
N ALA A 383 11.37 -15.01 2.82
CA ALA A 383 12.58 -15.80 2.82
C ALA A 383 13.80 -14.95 2.49
N TYR A 384 14.96 -15.34 3.01
CA TYR A 384 16.24 -14.94 2.44
C TYR A 384 16.68 -15.98 1.44
N VAL A 385 16.88 -15.54 0.19
CA VAL A 385 17.39 -16.39 -0.89
C VAL A 385 18.66 -15.79 -1.47
N ASN A 386 19.49 -16.61 -2.11
CA ASN A 386 20.61 -16.11 -2.89
C ASN A 386 20.10 -15.09 -3.95
N SER A 387 20.78 -13.95 -4.06
CA SER A 387 20.36 -12.83 -4.89
C SER A 387 20.19 -13.17 -6.37
N ALA A 388 20.84 -14.22 -6.88
CA ALA A 388 20.61 -14.74 -8.23
C ALA A 388 19.14 -15.19 -8.43
N PHE A 389 18.50 -15.69 -7.36
CA PHE A 389 17.12 -16.17 -7.33
C PHE A 389 16.13 -15.13 -6.79
N ALA A 390 16.61 -13.97 -6.34
CA ALA A 390 15.77 -12.92 -5.74
C ALA A 390 14.97 -12.08 -6.76
N LYS A 391 15.06 -12.39 -8.07
CA LYS A 391 14.31 -11.67 -9.09
C LYS A 391 12.82 -11.95 -8.93
N ILE A 392 12.02 -10.89 -8.87
CA ILE A 392 10.56 -10.96 -8.80
C ILE A 392 10.05 -11.54 -10.14
N TYR A 393 9.69 -12.84 -10.13
CA TYR A 393 9.28 -13.57 -11.32
C TYR A 393 7.92 -13.14 -11.91
N GLY A 394 7.13 -12.35 -11.18
CA GLY A 394 5.75 -12.00 -11.57
C GLY A 394 5.58 -10.82 -12.52
N PHE A 395 6.44 -9.79 -12.47
CA PHE A 395 6.17 -8.53 -13.19
C PHE A 395 6.92 -8.46 -14.53
N ASN A 396 8.19 -8.87 -14.56
CA ASN A 396 9.02 -8.74 -15.76
C ASN A 396 8.69 -9.79 -16.83
N ARG A 397 8.33 -11.03 -16.47
CA ARG A 397 8.15 -12.10 -17.47
C ARG A 397 6.92 -11.88 -18.36
N PHE A 398 5.81 -11.36 -17.81
CA PHE A 398 4.61 -11.04 -18.58
C PHE A 398 4.78 -9.81 -19.47
N ILE A 399 5.48 -8.78 -18.99
CA ILE A 399 5.80 -7.60 -19.81
C ILE A 399 6.79 -7.98 -20.92
N SER A 400 7.85 -8.72 -20.61
CA SER A 400 8.82 -9.19 -21.61
C SER A 400 8.17 -10.10 -22.66
N TYR A 401 7.33 -11.07 -22.26
CA TYR A 401 6.60 -11.92 -23.22
C TYR A 401 5.69 -11.11 -24.13
N ARG A 402 4.96 -10.13 -23.57
CA ARG A 402 4.06 -9.28 -24.35
C ARG A 402 4.82 -8.35 -25.29
N ILE A 403 5.95 -7.78 -24.84
CA ILE A 403 6.85 -6.99 -25.69
C ILE A 403 7.36 -7.85 -26.86
N VAL A 404 7.86 -9.06 -26.59
CA VAL A 404 8.33 -9.98 -27.64
C VAL A 404 7.21 -10.36 -28.62
N ALA A 405 6.01 -10.66 -28.11
CA ALA A 405 4.85 -10.95 -28.95
C ALA A 405 4.42 -9.75 -29.81
N THR A 406 4.52 -8.52 -29.27
CA THR A 406 4.29 -7.27 -30.00
C THR A 406 5.31 -7.08 -31.13
N TYR A 407 6.61 -7.30 -30.86
CA TYR A 407 7.65 -7.24 -31.90
C TYR A 407 7.45 -8.30 -32.99
N ALA A 408 7.08 -9.53 -32.61
CA ALA A 408 6.77 -10.60 -33.56
C ALA A 408 5.58 -10.23 -34.47
N ALA A 409 4.53 -9.64 -33.91
CA ALA A 409 3.37 -9.16 -34.68
C ALA A 409 3.77 -8.06 -35.69
N CYS A 410 4.60 -7.09 -35.28
CA CYS A 410 5.13 -6.07 -36.19
C CYS A 410 5.98 -6.67 -37.32
N LEU A 411 6.79 -7.69 -37.03
CA LEU A 411 7.62 -8.36 -38.03
C LEU A 411 6.78 -9.13 -39.06
N VAL A 412 5.70 -9.79 -38.64
CA VAL A 412 4.77 -10.47 -39.56
C VAL A 412 4.07 -9.45 -40.49
N LEU A 413 3.64 -8.31 -39.96
CA LEU A 413 3.06 -7.22 -40.74
C LEU A 413 4.07 -6.65 -41.76
N HIS A 414 5.34 -6.51 -41.35
CA HIS A 414 6.41 -6.08 -42.23
C HIS A 414 6.68 -7.07 -43.38
N ILE A 415 6.77 -8.37 -43.08
CA ILE A 415 6.98 -9.43 -44.08
C ILE A 415 5.82 -9.49 -45.06
N ALA A 416 4.57 -9.37 -44.57
CA ALA A 416 3.39 -9.28 -45.43
C ALA A 416 3.46 -8.08 -46.40
N ALA A 417 3.85 -6.89 -45.92
CA ALA A 417 4.01 -5.70 -46.75
C ALA A 417 5.13 -5.85 -47.79
N CYS A 418 6.28 -6.40 -47.39
CA CYS A 418 7.40 -6.68 -48.31
C CYS A 418 7.03 -7.71 -49.38
N THR A 419 6.22 -8.71 -49.03
CA THR A 419 5.77 -9.75 -49.99
C THR A 419 4.80 -9.14 -51.01
N GLN A 420 3.87 -8.28 -50.60
CA GLN A 420 2.99 -7.55 -51.53
C GLN A 420 3.75 -6.60 -52.45
N PHE A 421 4.79 -5.94 -51.94
CA PHE A 421 5.69 -5.11 -52.74
C PHE A 421 6.47 -5.94 -53.77
N LEU A 422 7.07 -7.06 -53.34
CA LEU A 422 7.85 -7.92 -54.21
C LEU A 422 7.00 -8.57 -55.31
N THR A 423 5.77 -9.01 -55.01
CA THR A 423 4.83 -9.54 -56.01
C THR A 423 4.52 -8.51 -57.10
N ALA A 424 4.38 -7.23 -56.75
CA ALA A 424 4.18 -6.16 -57.72
C ALA A 424 5.42 -5.93 -58.60
N VAL A 425 6.62 -6.05 -58.03
CA VAL A 425 7.91 -5.92 -58.74
C VAL A 425 8.17 -7.12 -59.66
N ILE A 426 7.90 -8.35 -59.22
CA ILE A 426 8.09 -9.57 -60.03
C ILE A 426 7.13 -9.57 -61.24
N ARG A 427 5.87 -9.16 -61.05
CA ARG A 427 4.89 -9.07 -62.16
C ARG A 427 5.29 -8.09 -63.26
N LYS A 428 6.08 -7.05 -62.93
CA LYS A 428 6.68 -6.13 -63.93
C LYS A 428 7.66 -6.86 -64.86
N TYR A 429 8.40 -7.85 -64.35
CA TYR A 429 9.42 -8.55 -65.13
C TYR A 429 8.84 -9.51 -66.17
N ASN A 430 7.60 -9.97 -65.99
CA ASN A 430 6.94 -10.91 -66.89
C ASN A 430 6.11 -10.27 -68.01
N ASN A 431 6.14 -8.93 -68.16
CA ASN A 431 5.57 -8.21 -69.30
C ASN A 431 4.06 -8.45 -69.58
N GLU A 432 3.30 -8.93 -68.59
CA GLU A 432 1.85 -9.10 -68.72
C GLU A 432 1.11 -7.82 -68.30
N LYS A 433 0.10 -7.48 -69.09
CA LYS A 433 -0.70 -6.26 -69.07
C LYS A 433 -1.67 -6.21 -67.87
N TYR A 434 -1.16 -6.34 -66.65
CA TYR A 434 -1.96 -6.31 -65.42
C TYR A 434 -1.83 -4.98 -64.67
N GLN A 435 -2.97 -4.40 -64.30
CA GLN A 435 -3.06 -3.20 -63.47
C GLN A 435 -2.61 -3.50 -62.02
N THR A 436 -1.31 -3.44 -61.76
CA THR A 436 -0.80 -3.44 -60.39
C THR A 436 -1.06 -2.08 -59.74
N TRP A 437 -1.26 -2.04 -58.42
CA TRP A 437 -1.47 -0.78 -57.68
C TRP A 437 -0.32 0.22 -57.84
N VAL A 438 0.92 -0.26 -58.01
CA VAL A 438 2.08 0.61 -58.31
C VAL A 438 1.89 1.35 -59.64
N ASN A 439 1.26 0.69 -60.63
CA ASN A 439 0.84 1.29 -61.91
C ASN A 439 -0.38 2.20 -61.77
N ILE A 440 -1.40 1.78 -61.01
CA ILE A 440 -2.64 2.56 -60.82
C ILE A 440 -2.36 3.88 -60.10
N ASP A 441 -1.49 3.85 -59.08
CA ASP A 441 -1.19 4.99 -58.21
C ASP A 441 0.05 5.79 -58.65
N ASN A 442 0.62 5.50 -59.83
CA ASN A 442 1.79 6.18 -60.42
C ASN A 442 3.02 6.31 -59.48
N LEU A 443 3.36 5.25 -58.77
CA LEU A 443 4.43 5.28 -57.75
C LEU A 443 5.84 4.98 -58.30
N TRP A 444 6.02 4.94 -59.62
CA TRP A 444 7.27 4.53 -60.27
C TRP A 444 8.43 5.50 -60.13
N ASP A 445 8.13 6.81 -60.10
CA ASP A 445 9.14 7.86 -60.00
C ASP A 445 9.41 8.30 -58.55
N LYS A 446 8.82 7.58 -57.58
CA LYS A 446 8.99 7.87 -56.15
C LYS A 446 10.18 7.09 -55.58
N SER A 447 10.85 7.69 -54.60
CA SER A 447 11.96 7.05 -53.89
C SER A 447 11.54 5.71 -53.27
N THR A 448 12.46 4.77 -53.13
CA THR A 448 12.22 3.44 -52.52
C THR A 448 11.54 3.52 -51.15
N ILE A 449 11.90 4.51 -50.33
CA ILE A 449 11.29 4.73 -49.01
C ILE A 449 9.80 5.09 -49.14
N HIS A 450 9.43 5.95 -50.08
CA HIS A 450 8.03 6.31 -50.34
C HIS A 450 7.21 5.10 -50.81
N SER A 451 7.74 4.31 -51.75
CA SER A 451 7.06 3.12 -52.25
C SER A 451 6.93 2.02 -51.18
N TYR A 452 7.91 1.92 -50.28
CA TYR A 452 7.85 1.03 -49.12
C TYR A 452 6.84 1.50 -48.05
N ILE A 453 6.81 2.79 -47.71
CA ILE A 453 5.81 3.36 -46.78
C ILE A 453 4.40 3.16 -47.34
N TYR A 454 4.23 3.36 -48.65
CA TYR A 454 2.94 3.12 -49.32
C TYR A 454 2.55 1.63 -49.30
N ALA A 455 3.50 0.72 -49.54
CA ALA A 455 3.28 -0.72 -49.41
C ALA A 455 2.92 -1.14 -47.98
N LEU A 456 3.57 -0.54 -46.98
CA LEU A 456 3.26 -0.76 -45.56
C LEU A 456 1.85 -0.27 -45.24
N HIS A 457 1.49 0.95 -45.66
CA HIS A 457 0.14 1.51 -45.49
C HIS A 457 -0.92 0.61 -46.14
N ARG A 458 -0.68 0.13 -47.37
CA ARG A 458 -1.57 -0.78 -48.09
C ARG A 458 -1.70 -2.15 -47.39
N GLY A 459 -0.58 -2.73 -46.96
CA GLY A 459 -0.56 -3.99 -46.21
C GLY A 459 -1.35 -3.88 -44.89
N THR A 460 -1.20 -2.76 -44.18
CA THR A 460 -1.96 -2.49 -42.95
C THR A 460 -3.44 -2.24 -43.22
N SER A 461 -3.80 -1.52 -44.29
CA SER A 461 -5.19 -1.25 -44.67
C SER A 461 -5.92 -2.54 -45.08
N LEU A 462 -5.26 -3.43 -45.82
CA LEU A 462 -5.78 -4.75 -46.18
C LEU A 462 -6.00 -5.64 -44.96
N ALA A 463 -5.07 -5.62 -44.00
CA ALA A 463 -5.20 -6.35 -42.74
C ALA A 463 -6.33 -5.80 -41.84
N LEU A 464 -6.68 -4.53 -41.97
CA LEU A 464 -7.79 -3.87 -41.25
C LEU A 464 -9.14 -3.96 -41.99
N GLY A 465 -9.21 -4.62 -43.15
CA GLY A 465 -10.43 -4.72 -43.96
C GLY A 465 -10.84 -3.42 -44.65
N GLY A 466 -9.94 -2.43 -44.74
CA GLY A 466 -10.18 -1.19 -45.46
C GLY A 466 -10.27 -1.43 -46.97
N ASN A 467 -11.41 -1.07 -47.57
CA ASN A 467 -11.72 -1.22 -49.00
C ASN A 467 -11.01 -0.17 -49.90
N PHE A 468 -9.91 0.42 -49.45
CA PHE A 468 -9.18 1.41 -50.26
C PHE A 468 -8.44 0.69 -51.40
N LEU A 469 -9.04 0.76 -52.59
CA LEU A 469 -8.50 0.38 -53.90
C LEU A 469 -8.42 -1.14 -54.14
N GLN A 470 -9.57 -1.73 -54.49
CA GLN A 470 -9.65 -3.09 -55.03
C GLN A 470 -9.02 -3.15 -56.42
N THR A 471 -7.96 -3.95 -56.58
CA THR A 471 -7.65 -4.60 -57.85
C THR A 471 -8.29 -5.97 -57.81
N GLU A 472 -9.24 -6.25 -58.70
CA GLU A 472 -9.91 -7.55 -58.79
C GLU A 472 -8.86 -8.67 -58.97
N ALA A 473 -8.94 -9.72 -58.15
CA ALA A 473 -8.07 -10.88 -58.26
C ALA A 473 -8.39 -11.62 -59.57
N VAL A 474 -7.36 -11.91 -60.38
CA VAL A 474 -7.56 -12.41 -61.75
C VAL A 474 -7.72 -13.94 -61.77
N THR A 475 -7.27 -14.64 -60.72
CA THR A 475 -7.35 -16.12 -60.63
C THR A 475 -7.91 -16.58 -59.27
N GLU A 476 -8.49 -17.79 -59.23
CA GLU A 476 -9.01 -18.38 -57.99
C GLU A 476 -7.91 -18.54 -56.91
N GLY A 477 -6.69 -18.93 -57.31
CA GLY A 477 -5.56 -19.07 -56.40
C GLY A 477 -5.14 -17.75 -55.74
N GLU A 478 -5.17 -16.64 -56.49
CA GLU A 478 -4.90 -15.30 -55.94
C GLU A 478 -5.97 -14.84 -54.97
N THR A 479 -7.23 -15.18 -55.26
CA THR A 479 -8.36 -14.88 -54.39
C THR A 479 -8.21 -15.58 -53.04
N VAL A 480 -7.87 -16.87 -53.05
CA VAL A 480 -7.63 -17.65 -51.81
C VAL A 480 -6.45 -17.09 -51.03
N LEU A 481 -5.33 -16.78 -51.68
CA LEU A 481 -4.15 -16.21 -51.02
C LEU A 481 -4.43 -14.83 -50.40
N ALA A 482 -5.19 -13.99 -51.10
CA ALA A 482 -5.62 -12.69 -50.60
C ALA A 482 -6.53 -12.82 -49.38
N ILE A 483 -7.48 -13.76 -49.38
CA ILE A 483 -8.35 -14.05 -48.24
C ILE A 483 -7.52 -14.53 -47.04
N LEU A 484 -6.62 -15.50 -47.22
CA LEU A 484 -5.77 -16.01 -46.14
C LEU A 484 -4.87 -14.91 -45.54
N THR A 485 -4.29 -14.06 -46.39
CA THR A 485 -3.45 -12.94 -45.94
C THR A 485 -4.25 -11.91 -45.15
N ARG A 486 -5.50 -11.63 -45.57
CA ARG A 486 -6.41 -10.73 -44.84
C ARG A 486 -6.78 -11.29 -43.47
N VAL A 487 -7.13 -12.58 -43.39
CA VAL A 487 -7.46 -13.24 -42.12
C VAL A 487 -6.25 -13.25 -41.17
N ALA A 488 -5.07 -13.61 -41.67
CA ALA A 488 -3.85 -13.62 -40.87
C ALA A 488 -3.45 -12.22 -40.39
N GLY A 489 -3.54 -11.21 -41.26
CA GLY A 489 -3.27 -9.81 -40.92
C GLY A 489 -4.24 -9.27 -39.85
N ALA A 490 -5.54 -9.52 -40.02
CA ALA A 490 -6.57 -9.09 -39.07
C ALA A 490 -6.37 -9.71 -37.69
N LEU A 491 -6.08 -11.02 -37.62
CA LEU A 491 -5.79 -11.73 -36.37
C LEU A 491 -4.53 -11.15 -35.69
N THR A 492 -3.48 -10.88 -36.46
CA THR A 492 -2.22 -10.33 -35.95
C THR A 492 -2.41 -8.93 -35.36
N ILE A 493 -3.18 -8.07 -36.03
CA ILE A 493 -3.50 -6.73 -35.53
C ILE A 493 -4.38 -6.80 -34.28
N ALA A 494 -5.38 -7.68 -34.25
CA ALA A 494 -6.24 -7.85 -33.07
C ALA A 494 -5.42 -8.27 -31.84
N VAL A 495 -4.49 -9.21 -32.00
CA VAL A 495 -3.56 -9.63 -30.93
C VAL A 495 -2.63 -8.49 -30.52
N PHE A 496 -2.07 -7.75 -31.47
CA PHE A 496 -1.22 -6.57 -31.21
C PHE A 496 -1.96 -5.50 -30.41
N ILE A 497 -3.17 -5.10 -30.84
CA ILE A 497 -3.99 -4.12 -30.14
C ILE A 497 -4.34 -4.63 -28.74
N GLY A 498 -4.73 -5.91 -28.61
CA GLY A 498 -4.99 -6.53 -27.32
C GLY A 498 -3.79 -6.44 -26.36
N HIS A 499 -2.58 -6.72 -26.84
CA HIS A 499 -1.36 -6.58 -26.05
C HIS A 499 -1.02 -5.13 -25.71
N CYS A 500 -1.13 -4.19 -26.64
CA CYS A 500 -0.90 -2.77 -26.39
C CYS A 500 -1.89 -2.21 -25.35
N VAL A 501 -3.18 -2.49 -25.50
CA VAL A 501 -4.22 -2.11 -24.53
C VAL A 501 -3.93 -2.72 -23.17
N HIS A 502 -3.45 -3.96 -23.12
CA HIS A 502 -3.05 -4.60 -21.87
C HIS A 502 -1.80 -3.99 -21.23
N ILE A 503 -0.77 -3.64 -22.01
CA ILE A 503 0.43 -2.97 -21.50
C ILE A 503 0.05 -1.61 -20.93
N ILE A 504 -0.71 -0.82 -21.69
CA ILE A 504 -1.21 0.50 -21.26
C ILE A 504 -2.08 0.37 -20.00
N SER A 505 -3.09 -0.51 -20.01
CA SER A 505 -3.95 -0.73 -18.84
C SER A 505 -3.19 -1.28 -17.62
N SER A 506 -2.14 -2.09 -17.81
CA SER A 506 -1.30 -2.57 -16.72
C SER A 506 -0.42 -1.48 -16.12
N ALA A 507 0.12 -0.57 -16.96
CA ALA A 507 0.84 0.61 -16.51
C ALA A 507 -0.08 1.57 -15.73
N HIS A 508 -1.37 1.59 -16.07
CA HIS A 508 -2.38 2.40 -15.39
C HIS A 508 -3.19 1.63 -14.33
N ARG A 509 -2.87 0.37 -14.01
CA ARG A 509 -3.71 -0.48 -13.13
C ARG A 509 -3.87 0.10 -11.74
N SER A 510 -2.79 0.57 -11.13
CA SER A 510 -2.81 1.23 -9.81
C SER A 510 -3.66 2.51 -9.82
N LYS A 511 -3.63 3.27 -10.92
CA LYS A 511 -4.45 4.47 -11.11
C LYS A 511 -5.94 4.13 -11.27
N ARG A 512 -6.25 3.08 -12.05
CA ARG A 512 -7.63 2.64 -12.31
C ARG A 512 -8.27 1.98 -11.09
N GLU A 513 -7.54 1.15 -10.35
CA GLU A 513 -8.04 0.56 -9.09
C GLU A 513 -8.36 1.66 -8.05
N SER A 514 -7.59 2.74 -8.03
CA SER A 514 -7.87 3.93 -7.21
C SER A 514 -9.13 4.68 -7.68
N ALA A 515 -9.29 4.88 -8.99
CA ALA A 515 -10.48 5.51 -9.59
C ALA A 515 -11.76 4.65 -9.43
N ASP A 516 -11.67 3.33 -9.58
CA ASP A 516 -12.81 2.41 -9.39
C ASP A 516 -13.20 2.27 -7.91
N LYS A 517 -12.25 2.46 -6.98
CA LYS A 517 -12.54 2.58 -5.53
C LYS A 517 -13.29 3.88 -5.24
N MET A 518 -12.85 4.99 -5.83
CA MET A 518 -13.51 6.31 -5.74
C MET A 518 -14.94 6.29 -6.33
N LYS A 519 -15.12 5.71 -7.51
CA LYS A 519 -16.43 5.56 -8.16
C LYS A 519 -17.43 4.83 -7.26
N ARG A 520 -16.99 3.75 -6.61
CA ARG A 520 -17.82 2.99 -5.66
C ARG A 520 -18.15 3.80 -4.41
N GLN A 521 -17.20 4.56 -3.87
CA GLN A 521 -17.44 5.44 -2.72
C GLN A 521 -18.42 6.58 -3.05
N LEU A 522 -18.26 7.25 -4.20
CA LEU A 522 -19.16 8.32 -4.65
C LEU A 522 -20.57 7.80 -4.96
N GLN A 523 -20.68 6.63 -5.59
CA GLN A 523 -21.97 5.99 -5.86
C GLN A 523 -22.68 5.58 -4.56
N SER A 524 -21.96 5.00 -3.59
CA SER A 524 -22.50 4.68 -2.27
C SER A 524 -22.96 5.94 -1.52
N TYR A 525 -22.18 7.02 -1.60
CA TYR A 525 -22.51 8.30 -0.97
C TYR A 525 -23.75 8.95 -1.58
N LEU A 526 -23.84 8.97 -2.92
CA LEU A 526 -25.00 9.53 -3.63
C LEU A 526 -26.25 8.65 -3.49
N ALA A 527 -26.12 7.34 -3.24
CA ALA A 527 -27.26 6.45 -3.04
C ALA A 527 -28.11 6.86 -1.83
N ASP A 528 -27.47 7.24 -0.72
CA ASP A 528 -28.13 7.62 0.54
C ASP A 528 -28.73 9.04 0.56
N LYS A 529 -28.44 9.87 -0.45
CA LYS A 529 -28.98 11.24 -0.54
C LYS A 529 -30.25 11.28 -1.38
N ARG A 530 -31.30 11.97 -0.89
CA ARG A 530 -32.59 12.18 -1.59
C ARG A 530 -32.49 13.22 -2.72
N ILE A 531 -31.57 12.99 -3.66
CA ILE A 531 -31.31 13.85 -4.82
C ILE A 531 -31.96 13.22 -6.08
N PRO A 532 -32.54 13.99 -7.02
CA PRO A 532 -33.06 13.44 -8.27
C PRO A 532 -31.98 12.70 -9.07
N SER A 533 -32.35 11.56 -9.67
CA SER A 533 -31.43 10.65 -10.37
C SER A 533 -30.68 11.33 -11.54
N LYS A 534 -31.33 12.27 -12.25
CA LYS A 534 -30.68 13.08 -13.30
C LYS A 534 -29.55 13.96 -12.75
N LEU A 535 -29.71 14.54 -11.55
CA LEU A 535 -28.71 15.40 -10.92
C LEU A 535 -27.58 14.58 -10.30
N LYS A 536 -27.87 13.39 -9.72
CA LYS A 536 -26.85 12.42 -9.29
C LYS A 536 -25.91 12.06 -10.42
N ASN A 537 -26.45 11.81 -11.62
CA ASN A 537 -25.65 11.50 -12.81
C ASN A 537 -24.79 12.69 -13.30
N LYS A 538 -25.29 13.93 -13.19
CA LYS A 538 -24.51 15.12 -13.54
C LYS A 538 -23.37 15.39 -12.54
N VAL A 539 -23.63 15.26 -11.23
CA VAL A 539 -22.60 15.34 -10.19
C VAL A 539 -21.55 14.25 -10.37
N PHE A 540 -21.98 13.03 -10.64
CA PHE A 540 -21.07 11.92 -10.93
C PHE A 540 -20.14 12.23 -12.12
N LYS A 541 -20.68 12.72 -13.25
CA LYS A 541 -19.88 13.12 -14.42
C LYS A 541 -18.92 14.28 -14.14
N TYR A 542 -19.33 15.26 -13.33
CA TYR A 542 -18.50 16.40 -12.97
C TYR A 542 -17.24 15.98 -12.19
N PHE A 543 -17.39 15.09 -11.19
CA PHE A 543 -16.24 14.60 -10.41
C PHE A 543 -15.34 13.65 -11.19
N ASP A 544 -15.92 12.81 -12.05
CA ASP A 544 -15.18 11.91 -12.96
C ASP A 544 -14.31 12.70 -13.96
N PHE A 545 -14.78 13.87 -14.39
CA PHE A 545 -14.08 14.72 -15.36
C PHE A 545 -13.02 15.63 -14.74
N HIS A 546 -13.31 16.29 -13.60
CA HIS A 546 -12.42 17.32 -13.06
C HIS A 546 -11.35 16.82 -12.09
N TYR A 547 -11.50 15.62 -11.52
CA TYR A 547 -10.61 15.14 -10.47
C TYR A 547 -10.10 13.69 -10.66
N PRO A 548 -9.46 13.38 -11.81
CA PRO A 548 -9.06 12.00 -12.12
C PRO A 548 -7.85 11.46 -11.31
N GLU A 549 -7.06 12.31 -10.63
CA GLU A 549 -5.74 11.91 -10.07
C GLU A 549 -5.47 12.30 -8.60
N THR A 550 -6.50 12.61 -7.79
CA THR A 550 -6.28 13.12 -6.43
C THR A 550 -7.05 12.30 -5.39
N TYR A 551 -6.39 11.95 -4.28
CA TYR A 551 -7.03 11.32 -3.12
C TYR A 551 -7.91 12.36 -2.41
N TYR A 552 -9.19 12.07 -2.23
CA TYR A 552 -10.12 12.98 -1.54
C TYR A 552 -10.60 12.41 -0.22
N GLU A 553 -10.49 13.23 0.83
CA GLU A 553 -11.29 13.09 2.06
C GLU A 553 -12.75 13.45 1.80
N GLN A 554 -13.68 12.81 2.51
CA GLN A 554 -15.14 13.01 2.39
C GLN A 554 -15.55 14.48 2.55
N SER A 555 -14.85 15.24 3.40
CA SER A 555 -15.04 16.67 3.63
C SER A 555 -14.77 17.54 2.39
N HIS A 556 -13.84 17.12 1.51
CA HIS A 556 -13.58 17.79 0.24
C HIS A 556 -14.69 17.53 -0.78
N VAL A 557 -15.23 16.32 -0.82
CA VAL A 557 -16.38 15.99 -1.69
C VAL A 557 -17.62 16.78 -1.26
N GLU A 558 -17.86 16.89 0.05
CA GLU A 558 -18.96 17.69 0.61
C GLU A 558 -18.79 19.20 0.33
N LYS A 559 -17.59 19.75 0.53
CA LYS A 559 -17.27 21.15 0.16
C LYS A 559 -17.36 21.39 -1.35
N ALA A 560 -16.98 20.43 -2.19
CA ALA A 560 -17.01 20.56 -3.63
C ALA A 560 -18.43 20.39 -4.21
N ILE A 561 -19.27 19.51 -3.63
CA ILE A 561 -20.71 19.43 -3.94
C ILE A 561 -21.42 20.70 -3.47
N SER A 562 -21.08 21.21 -2.29
CA SER A 562 -21.58 22.49 -1.78
C SER A 562 -21.14 23.64 -2.69
N LYS A 563 -19.87 23.70 -3.11
CA LYS A 563 -19.35 24.71 -4.04
C LYS A 563 -19.97 24.59 -5.42
N SER A 564 -20.16 23.41 -5.98
CA SER A 564 -20.76 23.25 -7.31
C SER A 564 -22.25 23.58 -7.28
N LEU A 565 -22.97 23.23 -6.21
CA LEU A 565 -24.34 23.70 -5.97
C LEU A 565 -24.38 25.22 -5.73
N LEU A 566 -23.43 25.80 -4.98
CA LEU A 566 -23.30 27.26 -4.79
C LEU A 566 -22.97 27.96 -6.10
N GLN A 567 -22.11 27.38 -6.93
CA GLN A 567 -21.63 27.98 -8.17
C GLN A 567 -22.71 27.89 -9.26
N MET A 568 -23.57 26.86 -9.20
CA MET A 568 -24.84 26.81 -9.92
C MET A 568 -25.88 27.82 -9.41
N ALA A 569 -25.74 28.34 -8.18
CA ALA A 569 -26.65 29.28 -7.55
C ALA A 569 -26.16 30.75 -7.54
N ILE A 570 -24.87 31.02 -7.82
CA ILE A 570 -24.22 32.32 -7.59
C ILE A 570 -23.76 33.02 -8.88
N GLU A 571 -23.70 32.37 -10.05
CA GLU A 571 -23.47 33.14 -11.28
C GLU A 571 -24.75 33.91 -11.70
N PRO A 572 -24.73 35.26 -11.79
CA PRO A 572 -25.90 36.07 -11.47
C PRO A 572 -26.95 36.09 -12.58
N CYS A 573 -28.21 35.81 -12.23
CA CYS A 573 -29.36 36.48 -12.83
C CYS A 573 -29.50 37.84 -12.12
N GLU A 574 -29.26 38.95 -12.82
CA GLU A 574 -29.30 40.32 -12.27
C GLU A 574 -30.71 40.83 -11.86
N THR A 575 -31.71 39.98 -11.62
CA THR A 575 -33.11 40.43 -11.47
C THR A 575 -33.89 39.94 -10.27
N PHE A 576 -33.29 39.28 -9.27
CA PHE A 576 -34.05 38.92 -8.06
C PHE A 576 -33.28 39.19 -6.76
N CYS A 577 -33.51 40.39 -6.20
CA CYS A 577 -33.26 40.65 -4.78
C CYS A 577 -34.40 40.01 -3.97
N LEU A 578 -34.18 38.82 -3.43
CA LEU A 578 -35.13 38.15 -2.55
C LEU A 578 -34.70 38.27 -1.10
N ASN A 579 -35.65 38.62 -0.24
CA ASN A 579 -35.41 38.82 1.19
C ASN A 579 -35.43 37.46 1.91
N ARG A 580 -34.98 37.45 3.17
CA ARG A 580 -34.68 36.22 3.95
C ARG A 580 -35.88 35.28 4.15
N GLU A 581 -37.12 35.75 3.97
CA GLU A 581 -38.32 34.93 4.04
C GLU A 581 -38.57 34.14 2.74
N ASP A 582 -38.25 34.71 1.58
CA ASP A 582 -38.38 34.04 0.27
C ASP A 582 -37.35 32.90 0.10
N PHE A 583 -36.18 33.03 0.75
CA PHE A 583 -35.14 31.99 0.75
C PHE A 583 -35.61 30.68 1.40
N MET A 584 -36.57 30.74 2.33
CA MET A 584 -37.15 29.55 2.97
C MET A 584 -38.22 28.88 2.11
N GLU A 585 -38.87 29.61 1.20
CA GLU A 585 -39.80 29.04 0.22
C GLU A 585 -39.07 28.36 -0.97
N VAL A 586 -37.84 28.81 -1.27
CA VAL A 586 -36.90 28.19 -2.22
C VAL A 586 -36.28 26.89 -1.67
N VAL A 587 -36.79 26.29 -0.59
CA VAL A 587 -36.35 24.96 -0.13
C VAL A 587 -37.47 23.92 -0.21
N HIS A 588 -38.69 24.33 -0.56
CA HIS A 588 -39.82 23.41 -0.73
C HIS A 588 -39.94 22.94 -2.20
N PRO A 589 -39.92 21.62 -2.48
CA PRO A 589 -39.89 21.08 -3.86
C PRO A 589 -41.14 21.36 -4.71
N ASP A 590 -42.24 21.80 -4.08
CA ASP A 590 -43.55 21.99 -4.72
C ASP A 590 -43.91 23.48 -4.89
N SER A 591 -43.00 24.42 -4.62
CA SER A 591 -43.29 25.84 -4.83
C SER A 591 -43.25 26.19 -6.32
N ALA A 592 -44.24 26.97 -6.77
CA ALA A 592 -44.34 27.42 -8.16
C ALA A 592 -43.08 28.20 -8.60
N LEU A 593 -42.42 28.88 -7.66
CA LEU A 593 -41.17 29.59 -7.89
C LEU A 593 -40.01 28.63 -8.22
N TRP A 594 -39.92 27.47 -7.53
CA TRP A 594 -38.92 26.45 -7.82
C TRP A 594 -39.12 25.79 -9.18
N GLN A 595 -40.37 25.48 -9.54
CA GLN A 595 -40.67 24.89 -10.84
C GLN A 595 -40.37 25.86 -11.99
N ASN A 596 -40.62 27.15 -11.81
CA ASN A 596 -40.28 28.17 -12.79
C ASN A 596 -38.76 28.34 -12.95
N ILE A 597 -38.00 28.38 -11.84
CA ILE A 597 -36.53 28.45 -11.88
C ILE A 597 -35.93 27.20 -12.53
N ALA A 598 -36.46 26.01 -12.24
CA ALA A 598 -36.02 24.76 -12.84
C ALA A 598 -36.31 24.69 -14.35
N ALA A 599 -37.50 25.13 -14.78
CA ALA A 599 -37.88 25.18 -16.19
C ALA A 599 -37.03 26.20 -16.97
N GLU A 600 -36.75 27.36 -16.38
CA GLU A 600 -35.94 28.41 -16.99
C GLU A 600 -34.46 28.00 -17.09
N ALA A 601 -33.94 27.28 -16.10
CA ALA A 601 -32.61 26.67 -16.13
C ALA A 601 -32.51 25.57 -17.21
N GLU A 602 -33.54 24.75 -17.40
CA GLU A 602 -33.57 23.74 -18.47
C GLU A 602 -33.57 24.39 -19.87
N LEU A 603 -34.36 25.44 -20.08
CA LEU A 603 -34.41 26.18 -21.35
C LEU A 603 -33.08 26.87 -21.69
N ARG A 604 -32.37 27.36 -20.68
CA ARG A 604 -31.08 28.05 -20.84
C ARG A 604 -29.94 27.06 -21.10
N MET A 605 -29.99 25.88 -20.50
CA MET A 605 -29.08 24.77 -20.79
C MET A 605 -29.22 24.26 -22.22
N GLU A 606 -30.45 24.13 -22.74
CA GLU A 606 -30.67 23.80 -24.16
C GLU A 606 -30.09 24.85 -25.11
N ARG A 607 -30.11 26.13 -24.72
CA ARG A 607 -29.55 27.23 -25.52
C ARG A 607 -28.03 27.20 -25.53
N LEU A 608 -27.40 26.87 -24.40
CA LEU A 608 -25.95 26.71 -24.27
C LEU A 608 -25.44 25.47 -25.01
N GLU A 609 -26.15 24.34 -24.94
CA GLU A 609 -25.82 23.15 -25.73
C GLU A 609 -25.91 23.43 -27.25
N ARG A 610 -26.89 24.24 -27.70
CA ARG A 610 -26.97 24.67 -29.10
C ARG A 610 -25.80 25.59 -29.50
N LEU A 611 -25.38 26.50 -28.63
CA LEU A 611 -24.24 27.39 -28.86
C LEU A 611 -22.90 26.64 -28.84
N GLU A 612 -22.74 25.65 -27.97
CA GLU A 612 -21.56 24.77 -27.96
C GLU A 612 -21.53 23.87 -29.20
N GLN A 613 -22.67 23.34 -29.65
CA GLN A 613 -22.75 22.61 -30.92
C GLN A 613 -22.43 23.50 -32.11
N GLN A 614 -22.84 24.77 -32.10
CA GLN A 614 -22.45 25.75 -33.13
C GLN A 614 -20.97 26.08 -33.08
N ARG A 615 -20.38 26.27 -31.88
CA ARG A 615 -18.93 26.47 -31.70
C ARG A 615 -18.10 25.25 -32.12
N TRP A 616 -18.58 24.05 -31.82
CA TRP A 616 -17.96 22.80 -32.27
C TRP A 616 -18.04 22.65 -33.79
N ARG A 617 -19.15 23.03 -34.43
CA ARG A 617 -19.27 23.07 -35.89
C ARG A 617 -18.33 24.11 -36.52
N ALA A 618 -18.18 25.28 -35.89
CA ALA A 618 -17.23 26.31 -36.32
C ALA A 618 -15.76 25.91 -36.13
N ALA A 619 -15.45 25.11 -35.10
CA ALA A 619 -14.10 24.60 -34.87
C ALA A 619 -13.69 23.47 -35.84
N PHE A 620 -14.66 22.77 -36.44
CA PHE A 620 -14.40 21.69 -37.42
C PHE A 620 -14.41 22.16 -38.89
N HIS A 621 -15.02 23.30 -39.19
CA HIS A 621 -14.93 23.96 -40.50
C HIS A 621 -14.14 25.26 -40.36
N GLY A 622 -12.83 25.18 -40.57
CA GLY A 622 -11.95 26.36 -40.52
C GLY A 622 -12.41 27.46 -41.48
N ASN A 623 -12.42 28.70 -40.97
CA ASN A 623 -12.51 29.98 -41.68
C ASN A 623 -13.18 29.95 -43.07
N VAL A 624 -14.48 30.26 -43.10
CA VAL A 624 -15.01 31.15 -44.13
C VAL A 624 -15.39 32.44 -43.43
N TYR A 625 -14.55 33.47 -43.63
CA TYR A 625 -14.99 34.85 -43.49
C TYR A 625 -16.06 35.07 -44.56
N GLU A 626 -17.29 35.34 -44.15
CA GLU A 626 -18.17 36.24 -44.89
C GLU A 626 -18.52 37.38 -43.95
N ASP A 627 -17.99 38.53 -44.33
CA ASP A 627 -18.37 39.86 -43.88
C ASP A 627 -19.81 40.08 -44.34
N ASP A 628 -20.73 40.41 -43.43
CA ASP A 628 -21.83 41.32 -43.75
C ASP A 628 -22.51 41.87 -42.48
N SER A 629 -22.83 43.14 -42.63
CA SER A 629 -23.31 44.16 -41.70
C SER A 629 -24.70 43.94 -41.08
N ASP A 630 -24.98 44.78 -40.08
CA ASP A 630 -26.30 45.16 -39.52
C ASP A 630 -26.97 44.20 -38.51
N THR A 631 -26.76 44.44 -37.21
CA THR A 631 -27.75 45.00 -36.24
C THR A 631 -27.34 44.78 -34.78
#